data_AF-R6EVJ7-F1
#
_entry.id   AF-R6EVJ7-F1
#
_cell.length_a   1.000
_cell.length_b   1.000
_cell.length_c   1.000
_cell.angle_alpha   90.00
_cell.angle_beta   90.00
_cell.angle_gamma   90.00
#
_symmetry.space_group_name_H-M   'P 1'
#
loop_
_entity.id
_entity.type
_entity.pdbx_description
1 polymer ?
#
loop_
_entity_poly.entity_id
_entity_poly.type
_entity_poly.pdbx_seq_one_letter_code
_entity_poly.pdbx_strand_id
1 'polypeptide(L)'
;MEFFYPNWANDFWRIWGYIAQGDKEYFVVPGEKRFDKEKIVAFCQAYGLALYDTAEEIVRLKDNASDNFLQVIRPTDIARLLEMLPECHAIVATGQKSADTLASVLGCAPLAVGECVETQCAGRAVKVWRMPSTSRAYPRSVEWKAEYYKRIFSDLYSTHSPQNSLL
;
A
#
# COMPACT_ATOMS: atom_id res chain seq x y z
N MET A 1 9.96 -14.96 -1.09
CA MET A 1 10.22 -13.91 -0.07
C MET A 1 9.08 -13.94 0.92
N GLU A 2 9.38 -13.78 2.20
CA GLU A 2 8.43 -14.01 3.32
C GLU A 2 7.64 -12.77 3.76
N PHE A 3 7.75 -11.64 3.06
CA PHE A 3 7.02 -10.40 3.39
C PHE A 3 6.82 -9.52 2.14
N PHE A 4 5.94 -8.52 2.22
CA PHE A 4 5.56 -7.63 1.12
C PHE A 4 6.63 -6.57 0.78
N TYR A 5 6.69 -6.19 -0.50
CA TYR A 5 7.72 -5.28 -1.06
C TYR A 5 9.20 -5.58 -0.68
N PRO A 6 9.63 -6.85 -0.73
CA PRO A 6 10.99 -7.24 -0.33
C PRO A 6 12.04 -6.95 -1.41
N ASN A 7 11.60 -6.65 -2.64
CA ASN A 7 12.48 -6.37 -3.78
C ASN A 7 13.22 -5.04 -3.56
N TRP A 8 14.55 -5.09 -3.59
CA TRP A 8 15.41 -3.92 -3.42
C TRP A 8 15.16 -2.77 -4.41
N ALA A 9 14.68 -3.08 -5.61
CA ALA A 9 14.34 -2.10 -6.63
C ALA A 9 12.98 -1.42 -6.41
N ASN A 10 12.22 -1.82 -5.38
CA ASN A 10 10.98 -1.18 -4.98
C ASN A 10 11.25 -0.22 -3.82
N ASP A 11 10.72 1.01 -3.92
CA ASP A 11 10.94 2.04 -2.92
C ASP A 11 9.86 2.07 -1.83
N PHE A 12 8.95 1.09 -1.76
CA PHE A 12 7.85 1.08 -0.77
C PHE A 12 8.37 1.33 0.65
N TRP A 13 9.31 0.50 1.13
CA TRP A 13 9.86 0.67 2.48
C TRP A 13 10.73 1.93 2.61
N ARG A 14 11.31 2.45 1.53
CA ARG A 14 12.05 3.72 1.56
C ARG A 14 11.11 4.92 1.71
N ILE A 15 9.96 4.89 1.03
CA ILE A 15 8.90 5.88 1.15
C ILE A 15 8.40 5.89 2.59
N TRP A 16 8.10 4.73 3.15
CA TRP A 16 7.64 4.60 4.52
C TRP A 16 8.69 4.99 5.57
N GLY A 17 9.97 4.65 5.36
CA GLY A 17 11.06 5.11 6.22
C GLY A 17 11.19 6.64 6.21
N TYR A 18 11.11 7.24 5.02
CA TYR A 18 11.14 8.68 4.86
C TYR A 18 9.93 9.38 5.51
N ILE A 19 8.73 8.81 5.41
CA ILE A 19 7.53 9.34 6.07
C ILE A 19 7.66 9.28 7.58
N ALA A 20 8.14 8.15 8.11
CA ALA A 20 8.16 7.90 9.54
C ALA A 20 9.31 8.59 10.27
N GLN A 21 10.45 8.79 9.61
CA GLN A 21 11.71 9.17 10.27
C GLN A 21 12.55 10.18 9.48
N GLY A 22 12.08 10.63 8.31
CA GLY A 22 12.88 11.44 7.39
C GLY A 22 14.06 10.70 6.76
N ASP A 23 14.19 9.39 6.98
CA ASP A 23 15.31 8.56 6.50
C ASP A 23 14.83 7.42 5.60
N LYS A 24 15.28 7.43 4.34
CA LYS A 24 14.96 6.42 3.33
C LYS A 24 15.55 5.05 3.67
N GLU A 25 16.65 5.02 4.40
CA GLU A 25 17.35 3.79 4.76
C GLU A 25 16.93 3.30 6.16
N TYR A 26 15.91 3.90 6.78
CA TYR A 26 15.43 3.51 8.11
C TYR A 26 15.11 2.02 8.24
N PHE A 27 14.54 1.39 7.20
CA PHE A 27 14.24 -0.05 7.18
C PHE A 27 15.31 -0.89 6.50
N VAL A 28 16.45 -0.33 6.13
CA VAL A 28 17.55 -1.07 5.52
C VAL A 28 18.45 -1.62 6.60
N VAL A 29 18.88 -2.88 6.45
CA VAL A 29 19.86 -3.45 7.38
C VAL A 29 21.23 -2.84 7.08
N PRO A 30 21.90 -2.23 8.08
CA PRO A 30 23.19 -1.58 7.87
C PRO A 30 24.21 -2.52 7.23
N GLY A 31 24.82 -2.06 6.13
CA GLY A 31 25.82 -2.83 5.38
C GLY A 31 25.25 -3.93 4.47
N GLU A 32 23.93 -4.13 4.41
CA GLU A 32 23.30 -5.16 3.61
C GLU A 32 22.34 -4.59 2.56
N LYS A 33 22.23 -5.27 1.41
CA LYS A 33 21.30 -4.93 0.32
C LYS A 33 19.92 -5.59 0.53
N ARG A 34 19.32 -5.41 1.70
CA ARG A 34 17.98 -5.92 2.05
C ARG A 34 17.29 -5.06 3.10
N PHE A 35 15.97 -5.24 3.22
CA PHE A 35 15.19 -4.61 4.27
C PHE A 35 15.12 -5.47 5.54
N ASP A 36 14.94 -4.81 6.68
CA ASP A 36 14.77 -5.37 8.01
C ASP A 36 13.30 -5.76 8.23
N LYS A 37 13.02 -7.06 8.19
CA LYS A 37 11.66 -7.60 8.28
C LYS A 37 11.07 -7.36 9.67
N GLU A 38 11.82 -7.60 10.74
CA GLU A 38 11.33 -7.40 12.11
C GLU A 38 10.94 -5.95 12.36
N LYS A 39 11.79 -5.01 11.94
CA LYS A 39 11.54 -3.57 12.05
C LYS A 39 10.32 -3.13 11.25
N ILE A 40 10.14 -3.68 10.06
CA ILE A 40 8.96 -3.45 9.21
C ILE A 40 7.69 -3.96 9.89
N VAL A 41 7.69 -5.19 10.42
CA VAL A 41 6.51 -5.76 11.09
C VAL A 41 6.12 -4.94 12.31
N ALA A 42 7.09 -4.54 13.13
CA ALA A 42 6.86 -3.68 14.29
C ALA A 42 6.26 -2.33 13.87
N PHE A 43 6.77 -1.72 12.79
CA PHE A 43 6.22 -0.49 12.23
C PHE A 43 4.77 -0.67 11.76
N CYS A 44 4.48 -1.72 11.00
CA CYS A 44 3.13 -1.99 10.51
C CYS A 44 2.13 -2.17 11.65
N GLN A 45 2.52 -2.89 12.71
CA GLN A 45 1.68 -3.07 13.90
C GLN A 45 1.46 -1.75 14.65
N ALA A 46 2.49 -0.93 14.82
CA ALA A 46 2.38 0.35 15.53
C ALA A 46 1.52 1.38 14.80
N TYR A 47 1.53 1.38 13.46
CA TYR A 47 0.80 2.36 12.64
C TYR A 47 -0.52 1.84 12.05
N GLY A 48 -0.93 0.61 12.40
CA GLY A 48 -2.17 0.01 11.90
C GLY A 48 -2.15 -0.30 10.40
N LEU A 49 -0.99 -0.64 9.83
CA LEU A 49 -0.84 -0.97 8.41
C LEU A 49 -0.93 -2.47 8.19
N ALA A 50 -1.93 -2.89 7.41
CA ALA A 50 -2.01 -4.24 6.85
C ALA A 50 -1.59 -4.21 5.37
N LEU A 51 -0.77 -5.17 4.96
CA LEU A 51 -0.40 -5.36 3.55
C LEU A 51 -1.02 -6.65 3.04
N TYR A 52 -1.59 -6.59 1.84
CA TYR A 52 -2.20 -7.72 1.18
C TYR A 52 -2.03 -7.59 -0.34
N ASP A 53 -2.03 -8.70 -1.06
CA ASP A 53 -2.01 -8.67 -2.52
C ASP A 53 -3.44 -8.53 -3.06
N THR A 54 -3.58 -7.83 -4.18
CA THR A 54 -4.87 -7.69 -4.88
C THR A 54 -5.30 -8.96 -5.61
N ALA A 55 -4.45 -9.99 -5.65
CA ALA A 55 -4.74 -11.30 -6.23
C ALA A 55 -4.46 -12.41 -5.20
N GLU A 56 -5.47 -13.23 -4.88
CA GLU A 56 -5.33 -14.37 -3.97
C GLU A 56 -4.56 -15.54 -4.60
N GLU A 57 -4.55 -15.65 -5.94
CA GLU A 57 -3.81 -16.67 -6.68
C GLU A 57 -3.12 -16.07 -7.91
N ILE A 58 -1.80 -16.24 -7.97
CA ILE A 58 -0.98 -15.92 -9.14
C ILE A 58 -0.53 -17.25 -9.76
N VAL A 59 -1.13 -17.65 -10.90
CA VAL A 59 -0.55 -18.74 -11.70
C VAL A 59 0.53 -18.16 -12.60
N ARG A 60 1.79 -18.52 -12.30
CA ARG A 60 2.92 -18.23 -13.18
C ARG A 60 2.86 -19.17 -14.39
N LEU A 61 2.24 -18.72 -15.46
CA LEU A 61 2.34 -19.40 -16.76
C LEU A 61 3.68 -19.00 -17.42
N LYS A 62 4.70 -19.83 -17.17
CA LYS A 62 6.04 -19.87 -17.77
C LYS A 62 7.11 -18.88 -17.25
N ASP A 63 8.32 -19.41 -17.35
CA ASP A 63 9.58 -19.01 -16.73
C ASP A 63 10.23 -17.81 -17.45
N ASN A 64 9.59 -16.64 -17.48
CA ASN A 64 10.24 -15.42 -17.95
C ASN A 64 9.83 -14.14 -17.19
N ALA A 65 10.81 -13.27 -16.98
CA ALA A 65 10.75 -12.06 -16.15
C ALA A 65 10.03 -10.86 -16.82
N SER A 66 8.92 -11.10 -17.52
CA SER A 66 8.16 -10.06 -18.22
C SER A 66 6.72 -9.98 -17.71
N ASP A 67 6.29 -8.78 -17.32
CA ASP A 67 5.00 -8.44 -16.68
C ASP A 67 3.74 -8.68 -17.55
N ASN A 68 3.85 -9.37 -18.69
CA ASN A 68 2.78 -9.45 -19.69
C ASN A 68 1.77 -10.59 -19.52
N PHE A 69 1.93 -11.52 -18.57
CA PHE A 69 1.05 -12.69 -18.47
C PHE A 69 0.71 -13.11 -17.03
N LEU A 70 0.19 -12.16 -16.24
CA LEU A 70 -0.42 -12.46 -14.93
C LEU A 70 -1.94 -12.63 -15.10
N GLN A 71 -2.43 -13.87 -15.06
CA GLN A 71 -3.86 -14.17 -15.04
C GLN A 71 -4.35 -14.20 -13.58
N VAL A 72 -5.22 -13.25 -13.22
CA VAL A 72 -5.85 -13.20 -11.89
C VAL A 72 -6.96 -14.26 -11.86
N ILE A 73 -6.78 -15.36 -11.11
CA ILE A 73 -7.75 -16.47 -11.06
C ILE A 73 -8.88 -16.21 -10.06
N ARG A 74 -8.58 -15.53 -8.95
CA ARG A 74 -9.59 -15.10 -7.98
C ARG A 74 -9.23 -13.71 -7.44
N PRO A 75 -10.08 -12.69 -7.67
CA PRO A 75 -9.90 -11.40 -7.02
C PRO A 75 -10.12 -11.57 -5.52
N THR A 76 -9.36 -10.83 -4.71
CA THR A 76 -9.52 -10.82 -3.25
C THR A 76 -10.95 -10.49 -2.87
N ASP A 77 -11.55 -11.27 -1.97
CA ASP A 77 -12.86 -10.95 -1.39
C ASP A 77 -12.70 -9.80 -0.38
N ILE A 78 -12.72 -8.57 -0.90
CA ILE A 78 -12.50 -7.35 -0.12
C ILE A 78 -13.55 -7.20 0.97
N ALA A 79 -14.80 -7.60 0.72
CA ALA A 79 -15.86 -7.53 1.73
C ALA A 79 -15.54 -8.43 2.92
N ARG A 80 -15.21 -9.70 2.67
CA ARG A 80 -14.79 -10.64 3.72
C ARG A 80 -13.54 -10.19 4.46
N LEU A 81 -12.55 -9.63 3.74
CA LEU A 81 -11.35 -9.10 4.37
C LEU A 81 -11.68 -7.94 5.32
N LEU A 82 -12.58 -7.04 4.93
CA LEU A 82 -13.02 -5.92 5.77
C LEU A 82 -13.87 -6.36 6.97
N GLU A 83 -14.58 -7.49 6.89
CA GLU A 83 -15.27 -8.12 8.04
C GLU A 83 -14.25 -8.66 9.06
N MET A 84 -13.14 -9.21 8.58
CA MET A 84 -12.04 -9.69 9.44
C MET A 84 -11.19 -8.56 10.03
N LEU A 85 -11.26 -7.36 9.44
CA LEU A 85 -10.50 -6.17 9.84
C LEU A 85 -11.47 -5.01 10.18
N PRO A 86 -12.23 -5.09 11.28
CA PRO A 86 -13.27 -4.11 11.62
C PRO A 86 -12.72 -2.68 11.77
N GLU A 87 -11.48 -2.53 12.25
CA GLU A 87 -10.79 -1.24 12.41
C GLU A 87 -10.16 -0.70 11.10
N CYS A 88 -10.30 -1.41 9.98
CA CYS A 88 -9.78 -0.94 8.69
C CYS A 88 -10.71 0.12 8.11
N HIS A 89 -10.32 1.39 8.15
CA HIS A 89 -11.14 2.51 7.63
C HIS A 89 -10.79 2.94 6.20
N ALA A 90 -9.65 2.51 5.69
CA ALA A 90 -9.18 2.89 4.37
C ALA A 90 -8.47 1.75 3.64
N ILE A 91 -8.70 1.63 2.33
CA ILE A 91 -7.99 0.74 1.43
C ILE A 91 -7.14 1.60 0.49
N VAL A 92 -5.88 1.22 0.33
CA VAL A 92 -4.92 1.98 -0.49
C VAL A 92 -4.43 1.10 -1.63
N ALA A 93 -4.77 1.48 -2.86
CA ALA A 93 -4.25 0.85 -4.06
C ALA A 93 -2.94 1.52 -4.50
N THR A 94 -1.89 0.72 -4.69
CA THR A 94 -0.56 1.19 -5.11
C THR A 94 -0.35 1.01 -6.61
N GLY A 95 -0.40 2.11 -7.36
CA GLY A 95 -0.27 2.10 -8.83
C GLY A 95 -1.60 1.82 -9.56
N GLN A 96 -1.55 1.91 -10.91
CA GLN A 96 -2.73 1.85 -11.77
C GLN A 96 -3.44 0.49 -11.69
N LYS A 97 -2.70 -0.61 -11.90
CA LYS A 97 -3.29 -1.96 -11.98
C LYS A 97 -4.08 -2.32 -10.72
N SER A 98 -3.49 -2.15 -9.54
CA SER A 98 -4.19 -2.41 -8.27
C SER A 98 -5.39 -1.48 -8.06
N ALA A 99 -5.31 -0.23 -8.52
CA ALA A 99 -6.43 0.71 -8.41
C ALA A 99 -7.59 0.34 -9.32
N ASP A 100 -7.33 -0.07 -10.55
CA ASP A 100 -8.37 -0.50 -11.50
C ASP A 100 -9.05 -1.79 -11.02
N THR A 101 -8.27 -2.76 -10.53
CA THR A 101 -8.81 -3.97 -9.92
C THR A 101 -9.69 -3.64 -8.72
N LEU A 102 -9.21 -2.81 -7.80
CA LEU A 102 -9.97 -2.42 -6.61
C LEU A 102 -11.26 -1.66 -6.98
N ALA A 103 -11.18 -0.73 -7.93
CA ALA A 103 -12.35 0.02 -8.40
C ALA A 103 -13.39 -0.90 -9.03
N SER A 104 -12.96 -1.88 -9.84
CA SER A 104 -13.84 -2.89 -10.42
C SER A 104 -14.51 -3.77 -9.36
N VAL A 105 -13.78 -4.16 -8.31
CA VAL A 105 -14.32 -4.99 -7.21
C VAL A 105 -15.32 -4.21 -6.36
N LEU A 106 -15.04 -2.93 -6.09
CA LEU A 106 -15.89 -2.07 -5.27
C LEU A 106 -17.00 -1.35 -6.06
N GLY A 107 -17.04 -1.50 -7.39
CA GLY A 107 -18.01 -0.85 -8.25
C GLY A 107 -17.90 0.69 -8.27
N CYS A 108 -16.73 1.25 -7.99
CA CYS A 108 -16.51 2.70 -8.03
C CYS A 108 -15.84 3.16 -9.33
N ALA A 109 -15.93 4.46 -9.63
CA ALA A 109 -15.25 5.03 -10.80
C ALA A 109 -13.72 4.89 -10.66
N PRO A 110 -12.97 4.79 -11.77
CA PRO A 110 -11.51 4.82 -11.74
C PRO A 110 -11.01 6.12 -11.10
N LEU A 111 -10.16 5.99 -10.08
CA LEU A 111 -9.56 7.11 -9.38
C LEU A 111 -8.34 7.65 -10.14
N ALA A 112 -8.05 8.94 -10.05
CA ALA A 112 -6.77 9.55 -10.43
C ALA A 112 -5.68 9.33 -9.37
N VAL A 113 -4.40 9.51 -9.73
CA VAL A 113 -3.29 9.37 -8.76
C VAL A 113 -3.44 10.42 -7.65
N GLY A 114 -3.47 9.97 -6.40
CA GLY A 114 -3.66 10.78 -5.21
C GLY A 114 -5.11 11.12 -4.89
N GLU A 115 -6.07 10.57 -5.63
CA GLU A 115 -7.48 10.73 -5.34
C GLU A 115 -7.94 9.77 -4.24
N CYS A 116 -8.96 10.20 -3.50
CA CYS A 116 -9.69 9.42 -2.52
C CYS A 116 -11.18 9.52 -2.82
N VAL A 117 -11.89 8.40 -2.71
CA VAL A 117 -13.35 8.37 -2.71
C VAL A 117 -13.84 7.60 -1.48
N GLU A 118 -15.02 7.93 -0.99
CA GLU A 118 -15.71 7.11 0.00
C GLU A 118 -16.74 6.21 -0.70
N THR A 119 -16.77 4.93 -0.33
CA THR A 119 -17.73 3.96 -0.86
C THR A 119 -18.29 3.09 0.26
N GLN A 120 -19.37 2.37 -0.03
CA GLN A 120 -19.96 1.40 0.89
C GLN A 120 -19.44 -0.01 0.55
N CYS A 121 -18.86 -0.69 1.53
CA CYS A 121 -18.41 -2.08 1.40
C CYS A 121 -18.62 -2.82 2.73
N ALA A 122 -19.02 -4.09 2.69
CA ALA A 122 -19.32 -4.89 3.89
C ALA A 122 -20.25 -4.18 4.90
N GLY A 123 -21.25 -3.43 4.40
CA GLY A 123 -22.22 -2.71 5.24
C GLY A 123 -21.69 -1.45 5.94
N ARG A 124 -20.51 -0.94 5.57
CA ARG A 124 -19.92 0.27 6.15
C ARG A 124 -19.24 1.17 5.13
N ALA A 125 -19.09 2.45 5.48
CA ALA A 125 -18.29 3.40 4.72
C ALA A 125 -16.80 3.05 4.83
N VAL A 126 -16.11 3.03 3.69
CA VAL A 126 -14.66 2.84 3.60
C VAL A 126 -14.07 3.84 2.61
N LYS A 127 -12.92 4.41 2.96
CA LYS A 127 -12.17 5.28 2.05
C LYS A 127 -11.30 4.45 1.12
N VAL A 128 -11.28 4.80 -0.16
CA VAL A 128 -10.48 4.13 -1.18
C VAL A 128 -9.54 5.14 -1.78
N TRP A 129 -8.25 4.86 -1.69
CA TRP A 129 -7.18 5.73 -2.18
C TRP A 129 -6.48 5.10 -3.38
N ARG A 130 -6.15 5.92 -4.37
CA ARG A 130 -5.18 5.54 -5.41
C ARG A 130 -3.87 6.28 -5.17
N MET A 131 -2.80 5.54 -4.90
CA MET A 131 -1.45 6.08 -4.71
C MET A 131 -0.57 5.82 -5.94
N PRO A 132 0.50 6.64 -6.14
CA PRO A 132 1.49 6.34 -7.17
C PRO A 132 2.19 5.00 -6.88
N SER A 133 2.63 4.33 -7.94
CA SER A 133 3.42 3.09 -7.79
C SER A 133 4.71 3.37 -7.01
N THR A 134 5.06 2.44 -6.11
CA THR A 134 6.31 2.49 -5.34
C THR A 134 7.51 1.90 -6.10
N SER A 135 7.28 1.25 -7.24
CA SER A 135 8.37 0.75 -8.09
C SER A 135 9.23 1.89 -8.65
N ARG A 136 10.54 1.65 -8.81
CA ARG A 136 11.46 2.57 -9.52
C ARG A 136 11.15 2.69 -11.01
N ALA A 137 10.41 1.74 -11.59
CA ALA A 137 9.91 1.86 -12.95
C ALA A 137 8.95 3.05 -13.13
N TYR A 138 8.36 3.53 -12.03
CA TYR A 138 7.68 4.82 -11.99
C TYR A 138 8.71 5.91 -11.62
N PRO A 139 9.16 6.75 -12.59
CA PRO A 139 10.36 7.57 -12.47
C PRO A 139 10.11 8.86 -11.67
N ARG A 140 9.74 8.71 -10.40
CA ARG A 140 9.58 9.79 -9.41
C ARG A 140 10.42 9.47 -8.18
N SER A 141 10.92 10.52 -7.53
CA SER A 141 11.70 10.39 -6.30
C SER A 141 10.88 9.80 -5.16
N VAL A 142 11.58 9.24 -4.17
CA VAL A 142 10.97 8.74 -2.93
C VAL A 142 10.20 9.84 -2.23
N GLU A 143 10.75 11.05 -2.16
CA GLU A 143 10.14 12.23 -1.55
C GLU A 143 8.85 12.61 -2.25
N TRP A 144 8.87 12.68 -3.59
CA TRP A 144 7.66 13.00 -4.36
C TRP A 144 6.55 11.96 -4.11
N LYS A 145 6.91 10.67 -4.09
CA LYS A 145 5.94 9.61 -3.77
C LYS A 145 5.45 9.76 -2.32
N ALA A 146 6.34 10.03 -1.37
CA ALA A 146 6.00 10.19 0.03
C ALA A 146 4.95 11.28 0.29
N GLU A 147 5.00 12.40 -0.44
CA GLU A 147 3.98 13.46 -0.32
C GLU A 147 2.55 12.96 -0.63
N TYR A 148 2.39 11.96 -1.50
CA TYR A 148 1.09 11.32 -1.73
C TYR A 148 0.68 10.42 -0.57
N TYR A 149 1.60 9.55 -0.10
CA TYR A 149 1.31 8.59 0.96
C TYR A 149 1.08 9.27 2.33
N LYS A 150 1.73 10.41 2.60
CA LYS A 150 1.49 11.22 3.81
C LYS A 150 0.05 11.67 3.96
N ARG A 151 -0.64 11.96 2.83
CA ARG A 151 -2.04 12.41 2.83
C ARG A 151 -3.00 11.40 3.45
N ILE A 152 -2.66 10.11 3.40
CA ILE A 152 -3.43 9.04 4.06
C ILE A 152 -3.46 9.29 5.57
N PHE A 153 -2.32 9.61 6.19
CA PHE A 153 -2.25 9.92 7.63
C PHE A 153 -2.94 11.23 7.95
N SER A 154 -2.69 12.28 7.15
CA SER A 154 -3.38 13.54 7.36
C SER A 154 -4.88 13.33 7.38
N ASP A 155 -5.44 12.52 6.48
CA ASP A 155 -6.87 12.24 6.48
C ASP A 155 -7.34 11.37 7.67
N LEU A 156 -6.64 10.27 7.97
CA LEU A 156 -7.02 9.35 9.04
C LEU A 156 -6.89 9.95 10.45
N TYR A 157 -5.92 10.85 10.65
CA TYR A 157 -5.59 11.41 11.96
C TYR A 157 -5.99 12.89 12.13
N SER A 158 -6.46 13.60 11.08
CA SER A 158 -6.97 14.98 11.24
C SER A 158 -8.36 15.07 11.88
N THR A 159 -9.11 13.96 11.96
CA THR A 159 -10.39 13.92 12.67
C THR A 159 -10.24 13.80 14.19
N HIS A 160 -9.01 13.64 14.70
CA HIS A 160 -8.66 13.70 16.12
C HIS A 160 -7.43 14.60 16.30
N SER A 161 -7.62 15.85 16.73
CA SER A 161 -6.51 16.69 17.21
C SER A 161 -6.93 17.50 18.43
N PRO A 162 -6.02 17.85 19.36
CA PRO A 162 -4.56 17.83 19.23
C PRO A 162 -3.82 17.16 20.40
N GLN A 163 -2.94 16.19 20.13
CA GLN A 163 -1.72 15.88 20.90
C GLN A 163 -1.14 14.57 20.37
N ASN A 164 -0.36 14.65 19.29
CA ASN A 164 0.81 13.79 19.16
C ASN A 164 1.75 14.40 18.13
N SER A 165 2.67 15.21 18.64
CA SER A 165 3.87 15.64 17.96
C SER A 165 4.78 14.42 17.80
N LEU A 166 4.49 13.57 16.82
CA LEU A 166 5.41 12.53 16.35
C LEU A 166 5.29 12.43 14.82
N LEU A 167 5.77 13.49 14.17
CA LEU A 167 6.42 13.45 12.86
C LEU A 167 7.75 14.19 13.00
#